data_AF-A0A846RUI4-F1
#
_entry.id   AF-A0A846RUI4-F1
#
_cell.length_a   1.000
_cell.length_b   1.000
_cell.length_c   1.000
_cell.angle_alpha   90.00
_cell.angle_beta   90.00
_cell.angle_gamma   90.00
#
_symmetry.space_group_name_H-M   'P 1'
#
loop_
_entity.id
_entity.type
_entity.pdbx_description
1 polymer ?
#
loop_
_entity_poly.entity_id
_entity_poly.type
_entity_poly.pdbx_seq_one_letter_code
_entity_poly.pdbx_strand_id
1 'polypeptide(L)'
;MKPSAAAAARSETPGNGGGGALRRMLRGVLLILVLVLVAGIGLVIGRESPGPQLSASQQALANSATSADDLAAAARSIAGSATGDEAESYSMLAELLELHAAALRPAASAYPTRSPDASPITEPAAGSPSAVAEPKTAPEFLADLTASFTAAFDAAATVEAGAARLLASVGTSQWLQARSLAKGLDVEVPPAPVADVEYDDDAPSCAQDATFEADADLNGTRSAVLAEHRTAYAYQVVAARSAEPQPYLSGVAGHESAAAVGSAILADRCVAEPLPAGAYALDRTFLADPDAALQNLELALVGTYADLVGVSAPGAARDWALTRLTETAQRSAGAAEGAAGLGKFPGIHPSLHPKRPEVVADAD
;
A
#
# COMPACT_ATOMS: atom_id res chain seq x y z
N MET A 1 -44.87 -8.11 -81.22
CA MET A 1 -46.21 -7.49 -81.34
C MET A 1 -46.13 -6.05 -80.87
N LYS A 2 -46.51 -5.10 -81.75
CA LYS A 2 -46.93 -3.71 -81.47
C LYS A 2 -48.18 -3.70 -80.53
N PRO A 3 -48.61 -2.58 -79.89
CA PRO A 3 -48.67 -1.24 -80.51
C PRO A 3 -48.54 0.02 -79.59
N SER A 4 -48.63 1.16 -80.30
CA SER A 4 -49.25 2.47 -80.01
C SER A 4 -48.86 3.29 -78.77
N ALA A 5 -48.26 4.47 -78.90
CA ALA A 5 -48.72 5.73 -79.55
C ALA A 5 -49.75 6.52 -78.71
N ALA A 6 -49.41 7.75 -78.31
CA ALA A 6 -50.13 8.98 -78.69
C ALA A 6 -49.47 10.22 -78.09
N ALA A 7 -49.70 11.35 -78.75
CA ALA A 7 -48.96 12.58 -78.70
C ALA A 7 -49.51 13.64 -77.72
N ALA A 8 -48.64 14.64 -77.48
CA ALA A 8 -48.91 16.07 -77.32
C ALA A 8 -49.53 16.58 -76.01
N ALA A 9 -48.79 17.46 -75.33
CA ALA A 9 -49.10 18.89 -75.30
C ALA A 9 -47.90 19.68 -74.74
N ARG A 10 -47.54 20.77 -75.43
CA ARG A 10 -46.57 21.77 -74.98
C ARG A 10 -47.17 22.60 -73.86
N SER A 11 -46.42 22.80 -72.79
CA SER A 11 -46.59 23.92 -71.86
C SER A 11 -45.21 24.45 -71.49
N GLU A 12 -44.97 25.70 -71.87
CA GLU A 12 -43.81 26.49 -71.46
C GLU A 12 -43.86 26.68 -69.95
N THR A 13 -42.74 26.41 -69.26
CA THR A 13 -42.57 26.71 -67.84
C THR A 13 -41.35 27.64 -67.68
N PRO A 14 -41.45 28.73 -66.88
CA PRO A 14 -40.41 29.75 -66.78
C PRO A 14 -39.14 29.23 -66.11
N GLY A 15 -38.00 29.75 -66.54
CA GLY A 15 -36.67 29.42 -66.01
C GLY A 15 -36.54 29.71 -64.52
N ASN A 16 -36.24 28.67 -63.75
CA ASN A 16 -35.89 28.75 -62.33
C ASN A 16 -34.37 28.85 -62.16
N GLY A 17 -33.84 30.08 -62.25
CA GLY A 17 -32.42 30.42 -62.05
C GLY A 17 -31.97 30.46 -60.59
N GLY A 18 -32.51 29.61 -59.70
CA GLY A 18 -32.21 29.60 -58.26
C GLY A 18 -31.40 28.41 -57.73
N GLY A 19 -31.05 27.44 -58.58
CA GLY A 19 -30.47 26.16 -58.12
C GLY A 19 -29.00 26.20 -57.70
N GLY A 20 -28.28 27.29 -57.96
CA GLY A 20 -26.84 27.39 -57.71
C GLY A 20 -26.48 27.60 -56.23
N ALA A 21 -27.23 28.44 -55.52
CA ALA A 21 -26.95 28.76 -54.12
C ALA A 21 -27.28 27.58 -53.19
N LEU A 22 -28.41 26.91 -53.41
CA LEU A 22 -28.82 25.74 -52.61
C LEU A 22 -27.88 24.55 -52.82
N ARG A 23 -27.40 24.31 -54.05
CA ARG A 23 -26.38 23.27 -54.34
C ARG A 23 -25.03 23.57 -53.69
N ARG A 24 -24.63 24.84 -53.59
CA ARG A 24 -23.38 25.24 -52.90
C ARG A 24 -23.50 25.06 -51.40
N MET A 25 -24.65 25.41 -50.81
CA MET A 25 -24.89 25.23 -49.39
C MET A 25 -24.95 23.75 -48.99
N LEU A 26 -25.64 22.92 -49.79
CA LEU A 26 -25.71 21.47 -49.56
C LEU A 26 -24.32 20.80 -49.68
N ARG A 27 -23.48 21.25 -50.63
CA ARG A 27 -22.09 20.80 -50.76
C ARG A 27 -21.22 21.21 -49.59
N GLY A 28 -21.41 22.42 -49.05
CA GLY A 28 -20.70 22.89 -47.86
C GLY A 28 -21.02 22.06 -46.62
N VAL A 29 -22.30 21.79 -46.36
CA VAL A 29 -22.73 20.95 -45.24
C VAL A 29 -22.19 19.52 -45.37
N LEU A 30 -22.25 18.93 -46.57
CA LEU A 30 -21.71 17.59 -46.82
C LEU A 30 -20.19 17.52 -46.55
N LEU A 31 -19.43 18.52 -46.99
CA LEU A 31 -17.98 18.58 -46.76
C LEU A 31 -17.64 18.71 -45.28
N ILE A 32 -18.38 19.53 -44.52
CA ILE A 32 -18.21 19.63 -43.06
C ILE A 32 -18.53 18.29 -42.40
N LEU A 33 -19.59 17.60 -42.82
CA LEU A 33 -19.97 16.30 -42.27
C LEU A 33 -18.91 15.23 -42.55
N VAL A 34 -18.34 15.22 -43.76
CA VAL A 34 -17.21 14.34 -44.12
C VAL A 34 -15.97 14.71 -43.31
N LEU A 35 -15.68 15.98 -43.08
CA LEU A 35 -14.52 16.42 -42.31
C LEU A 35 -14.67 16.04 -40.82
N VAL A 36 -15.86 16.19 -40.24
CA VAL A 36 -16.18 15.72 -38.88
C VAL A 36 -16.12 14.19 -38.80
N LEU A 37 -16.59 13.47 -39.83
CA LEU A 37 -16.50 12.01 -39.89
C LEU A 37 -15.04 11.55 -39.98
N VAL A 38 -14.22 12.18 -40.82
CA VAL A 38 -12.79 11.86 -40.97
C VAL A 38 -12.01 12.24 -39.72
N ALA A 39 -12.32 13.38 -39.07
CA ALA A 39 -11.75 13.74 -37.79
C ALA A 39 -12.16 12.75 -36.68
N GLY A 40 -13.41 12.29 -36.69
CA GLY A 40 -13.92 11.26 -35.77
C GLY A 40 -13.28 9.89 -35.99
N ILE A 41 -13.06 9.47 -37.25
CA ILE A 41 -12.42 8.19 -37.59
C ILE A 41 -10.91 8.26 -37.32
N GLY A 42 -10.26 9.38 -37.61
CA GLY A 42 -8.83 9.59 -37.33
C GLY A 42 -8.49 9.55 -35.84
N LEU A 43 -9.41 10.01 -34.98
CA LEU A 43 -9.27 9.93 -33.52
C LEU A 43 -9.46 8.51 -32.94
N VAL A 44 -10.04 7.57 -33.70
CA VAL A 44 -10.24 6.18 -33.24
C VAL A 44 -9.10 5.25 -33.65
N ILE A 45 -8.38 5.56 -34.74
CA ILE A 45 -7.26 4.72 -35.22
C ILE A 45 -5.96 4.98 -34.42
N GLY A 46 -5.91 6.06 -33.64
CA GLY A 46 -4.84 6.33 -32.67
C GLY A 46 -5.11 5.80 -31.26
N ARG A 47 -6.08 4.90 -31.06
CA ARG A 47 -6.25 4.21 -29.78
C ARG A 47 -5.13 3.19 -29.65
N GLU A 48 -4.04 3.62 -29.02
CA GLU A 48 -3.07 2.74 -28.36
C GLU A 48 -3.86 1.55 -27.78
N SER A 49 -3.52 0.33 -28.22
CA SER A 49 -4.09 -0.87 -27.60
C SER A 49 -3.98 -0.67 -26.10
N PRO A 50 -5.10 -0.73 -25.33
CA PRO A 50 -5.03 -0.55 -23.91
C PRO A 50 -3.97 -1.51 -23.41
N GLY A 51 -2.92 -0.95 -22.81
CA GLY A 51 -1.85 -1.75 -22.25
C GLY A 51 -2.44 -2.82 -21.32
N PRO A 52 -1.72 -3.91 -21.06
CA PRO A 52 -2.20 -4.93 -20.13
C PRO A 52 -2.68 -4.25 -18.84
N GLN A 53 -3.95 -4.44 -18.50
CA GLN A 53 -4.55 -3.85 -17.31
C GLN A 53 -3.86 -4.46 -16.08
N LEU A 54 -3.35 -3.62 -15.19
CA LEU A 54 -2.77 -4.06 -13.93
C LEU A 54 -3.86 -4.68 -13.06
N SER A 55 -3.51 -5.74 -12.33
CA SER A 55 -4.36 -6.23 -11.24
C SER A 55 -4.51 -5.18 -10.13
N ALA A 56 -5.54 -5.31 -9.30
CA ALA A 56 -5.75 -4.39 -8.17
C ALA A 56 -4.53 -4.31 -7.24
N SER A 57 -3.89 -5.45 -6.93
CA SER A 57 -2.65 -5.52 -6.16
C SER A 57 -1.50 -4.73 -6.82
N GLN A 58 -1.30 -4.93 -8.13
CA GLN A 58 -0.25 -4.22 -8.87
C GLN A 58 -0.51 -2.72 -8.95
N GLN A 59 -1.76 -2.31 -9.11
CA GLN A 59 -2.15 -0.90 -9.10
C GLN A 59 -1.90 -0.26 -7.73
N ALA A 60 -2.27 -0.93 -6.64
CA ALA A 60 -2.06 -0.45 -5.28
C ALA A 60 -0.57 -0.29 -4.94
N LEU A 61 0.26 -1.27 -5.33
CA LEU A 61 1.72 -1.20 -5.19
C LEU A 61 2.32 -0.06 -6.01
N ALA A 62 1.89 0.10 -7.27
CA ALA A 62 2.36 1.19 -8.13
C ALA A 62 1.97 2.58 -7.58
N ASN A 63 0.73 2.74 -7.12
CA ASN A 63 0.26 3.99 -6.51
C ASN A 63 1.05 4.32 -5.23
N SER A 64 1.28 3.33 -4.38
CA SER A 64 2.04 3.50 -3.13
C SER A 64 3.51 3.81 -3.40
N ALA A 65 4.11 3.20 -4.44
CA ALA A 65 5.48 3.50 -4.86
C ALA A 65 5.62 4.94 -5.35
N THR A 66 4.70 5.41 -6.20
CA THR A 66 4.67 6.80 -6.67
C THR A 66 4.49 7.77 -5.51
N SER A 67 3.56 7.50 -4.58
CA SER A 67 3.36 8.34 -3.39
C SER A 67 4.63 8.41 -2.53
N ALA A 68 5.34 7.30 -2.36
CA ALA A 68 6.60 7.28 -1.62
C ALA A 68 7.73 8.07 -2.35
N ASP A 69 7.82 8.01 -3.68
CA ASP A 69 8.74 8.84 -4.46
C ASP A 69 8.44 10.34 -4.33
N ASP A 70 7.16 10.72 -4.42
CA ASP A 70 6.71 12.11 -4.29
C ASP A 70 7.01 12.66 -2.88
N LEU A 71 6.78 11.85 -1.85
CA LEU A 71 7.13 12.18 -0.47
C LEU A 71 8.65 12.30 -0.30
N ALA A 72 9.44 11.39 -0.88
CA ALA A 72 10.89 11.49 -0.83
C ALA A 72 11.40 12.79 -1.48
N ALA A 73 10.85 13.17 -2.63
CA ALA A 73 11.19 14.43 -3.29
C ALA A 73 10.80 15.65 -2.45
N ALA A 74 9.62 15.63 -1.82
CA ALA A 74 9.19 16.69 -0.90
C ALA A 74 10.10 16.79 0.33
N ALA A 75 10.47 15.67 0.94
CA ALA A 75 11.37 15.62 2.09
C ALA A 75 12.77 16.19 1.74
N ARG A 76 13.31 15.87 0.56
CA ARG A 76 14.57 16.47 0.06
C ARG A 76 14.47 17.99 -0.14
N SER A 77 13.32 18.45 -0.66
CA SER A 77 13.07 19.88 -0.84
C SER A 77 13.06 20.62 0.51
N ILE A 78 12.37 20.06 1.51
CA ILE A 78 12.34 20.61 2.87
C ILE A 78 13.75 20.60 3.47
N ALA A 79 14.48 19.48 3.38
CA ALA A 79 15.86 19.35 3.86
C ALA A 79 16.80 20.42 3.27
N GLY A 80 16.62 20.78 1.99
CA GLY A 80 17.42 21.82 1.32
C GLY A 80 17.13 23.25 1.81
N SER A 81 16.01 23.47 2.50
CA SER A 81 15.62 24.77 3.09
C SER A 81 15.75 24.81 4.62
N ALA A 82 15.80 23.66 5.28
CA ALA A 82 15.98 23.50 6.72
C ALA A 82 17.45 23.70 7.13
N THR A 83 17.72 23.74 8.44
CA THR A 83 19.08 23.87 8.99
C THR A 83 19.32 22.88 10.13
N GLY A 84 20.58 22.47 10.33
CA GLY A 84 20.98 21.62 11.45
C GLY A 84 20.29 20.25 11.45
N ASP A 85 19.91 19.78 12.64
CA ASP A 85 19.32 18.46 12.88
C ASP A 85 18.01 18.21 12.12
N GLU A 86 17.25 19.27 11.83
CA GLU A 86 16.01 19.19 11.04
C GLU A 86 16.32 18.79 9.58
N ALA A 87 17.33 19.42 8.98
CA ALA A 87 17.76 19.08 7.61
C ALA A 87 18.24 17.63 7.53
N GLU A 88 19.02 17.17 8.52
CA GLU A 88 19.48 15.77 8.60
C GLU A 88 18.29 14.80 8.75
N SER A 89 17.32 15.12 9.61
CA SER A 89 16.14 14.30 9.83
C SER A 89 15.30 14.12 8.56
N TYR A 90 15.07 15.19 7.80
CA TYR A 90 14.35 15.12 6.53
C TYR A 90 15.16 14.41 5.44
N SER A 91 16.49 14.52 5.44
CA SER A 91 17.36 13.77 4.52
C SER A 91 17.27 12.26 4.78
N MET A 92 17.36 11.83 6.04
CA MET A 92 17.18 10.42 6.41
C MET A 92 15.78 9.90 6.06
N LEU A 93 14.74 10.72 6.28
CA LEU A 93 13.38 10.36 5.93
C LEU A 93 13.21 10.20 4.41
N ALA A 94 13.84 11.07 3.61
CA ALA A 94 13.84 10.94 2.16
C ALA A 94 14.48 9.61 1.71
N GLU A 95 15.65 9.26 2.24
CA GLU A 95 16.31 7.98 1.92
C GLU A 95 15.45 6.77 2.28
N LEU A 96 14.77 6.81 3.43
CA LEU A 96 13.85 5.76 3.85
C LEU A 96 12.64 5.63 2.90
N LEU A 97 12.06 6.76 2.48
CA LEU A 97 10.93 6.79 1.54
C LEU A 97 11.34 6.28 0.14
N GLU A 98 12.54 6.61 -0.33
CA GLU A 98 13.08 6.05 -1.58
C GLU A 98 13.27 4.53 -1.48
N LEU A 99 13.72 4.03 -0.32
CA LEU A 99 13.80 2.59 -0.06
C LEU A 99 12.40 1.94 -0.08
N HIS A 100 11.39 2.58 0.51
CA HIS A 100 10.00 2.09 0.44
C HIS A 100 9.48 2.06 -1.01
N ALA A 101 9.70 3.12 -1.78
CA ALA A 101 9.32 3.18 -3.19
C ALA A 101 10.02 2.06 -4.00
N ALA A 102 11.31 1.81 -3.74
CA ALA A 102 12.04 0.71 -4.36
C ALA A 102 11.49 -0.67 -3.99
N ALA A 103 11.06 -0.85 -2.74
CA ALA A 103 10.49 -2.11 -2.26
C ALA A 103 9.09 -2.40 -2.82
N LEU A 104 8.29 -1.36 -3.09
CA LEU A 104 6.93 -1.47 -3.61
C LEU A 104 6.87 -1.70 -5.13
N ARG A 105 7.90 -1.30 -5.88
CA ARG A 105 7.94 -1.56 -7.32
C ARG A 105 8.01 -3.07 -7.56
N PRO A 106 7.17 -3.61 -8.47
CA PRO A 106 7.30 -5.00 -8.89
C PRO A 106 8.75 -5.24 -9.32
N ALA A 107 9.32 -6.38 -8.92
CA ALA A 107 10.57 -6.84 -9.50
C ALA A 107 10.28 -7.10 -10.99
N ALA A 108 10.47 -6.07 -11.83
CA ALA A 108 10.18 -6.10 -13.25
C ALA A 108 10.83 -7.36 -13.79
N SER A 109 10.01 -8.34 -14.19
CA SER A 109 10.36 -9.72 -14.48
C SER A 109 11.83 -9.84 -14.85
N ALA A 110 12.66 -10.09 -13.83
CA ALA A 110 14.09 -10.08 -13.97
C ALA A 110 14.47 -11.37 -14.67
N TYR A 111 14.28 -11.41 -15.99
CA TYR A 111 14.93 -12.21 -17.03
C TYR A 111 14.18 -12.01 -18.36
N PRO A 112 14.40 -10.91 -19.11
CA PRO A 112 14.56 -11.09 -20.54
C PRO A 112 15.90 -11.80 -20.73
N THR A 113 15.87 -13.06 -21.13
CA THR A 113 17.02 -13.74 -21.70
C THR A 113 17.64 -12.80 -22.73
N ARG A 114 18.85 -12.32 -22.45
CA ARG A 114 19.57 -11.36 -23.29
C ARG A 114 19.85 -12.04 -24.64
N SER A 115 18.95 -11.89 -25.60
CA SER A 115 19.26 -12.19 -27.00
C SER A 115 20.36 -11.20 -27.44
N PRO A 116 21.52 -11.65 -27.93
CA PRO A 116 22.65 -10.76 -28.24
C PRO A 116 22.46 -9.81 -29.44
N ASP A 117 21.31 -9.80 -30.12
CA ASP A 117 21.14 -9.16 -31.44
C ASP A 117 20.03 -8.10 -31.50
N ALA A 118 19.96 -7.19 -30.53
CA ALA A 118 19.09 -6.01 -30.63
C ALA A 118 19.91 -4.75 -30.92
N SER A 119 19.75 -4.25 -32.15
CA SER A 119 20.24 -2.97 -32.70
C SER A 119 19.99 -1.76 -31.79
N PRO A 120 20.78 -0.68 -31.93
CA PRO A 120 20.74 0.47 -31.02
C PRO A 120 19.37 1.14 -30.97
N ILE A 121 18.92 1.39 -29.74
CA ILE A 121 17.67 2.07 -29.40
C ILE A 121 17.89 3.57 -29.58
N THR A 122 16.99 4.21 -30.34
CA THR A 122 16.91 5.66 -30.51
C THR A 122 16.67 6.35 -29.17
N GLU A 123 17.53 7.32 -28.85
CA GLU A 123 17.46 8.23 -27.69
C GLU A 123 16.04 8.82 -27.51
N PRO A 124 15.44 8.74 -26.31
CA PRO A 124 14.20 9.46 -26.04
C PRO A 124 14.48 10.95 -25.99
N ALA A 125 13.71 11.72 -26.76
CA ALA A 125 13.76 13.16 -26.80
C ALA A 125 13.56 13.76 -25.40
N ALA A 126 14.44 14.69 -25.03
CA ALA A 126 14.43 15.40 -23.76
C ALA A 126 13.06 16.06 -23.51
N GLY A 127 12.35 15.57 -22.50
CA GLY A 127 11.11 16.18 -22.03
C GLY A 127 11.38 17.60 -21.53
N SER A 128 10.51 18.54 -21.88
CA SER A 128 10.57 19.92 -21.41
C SER A 128 10.63 19.98 -19.87
N PRO A 129 11.40 20.92 -19.29
CA PRO A 129 11.52 21.05 -17.84
C PRO A 129 10.12 21.28 -17.25
N SER A 130 9.69 20.35 -16.41
CA SER A 130 8.48 20.55 -15.60
C SER A 130 8.67 21.79 -14.73
N ALA A 131 7.66 22.65 -14.71
CA ALA A 131 7.65 23.84 -13.87
C ALA A 131 8.04 23.45 -12.43
N VAL A 132 8.97 24.21 -11.85
CA VAL A 132 9.45 24.00 -10.48
C VAL A 132 8.24 24.13 -9.54
N ALA A 133 7.78 23.02 -9.00
CA ALA A 133 6.72 23.03 -8.00
C ALA A 133 7.22 23.79 -6.76
N GLU A 134 6.34 24.59 -6.18
CA GLU A 134 6.63 25.35 -4.95
C GLU A 134 7.05 24.38 -3.82
N PRO A 135 8.07 24.71 -3.01
CA PRO A 135 8.51 23.85 -1.92
C PRO A 135 7.37 23.66 -0.90
N LYS A 136 7.09 22.40 -0.56
CA LYS A 136 6.09 22.04 0.46
C LYS A 136 6.58 22.44 1.85
N THR A 137 5.66 22.87 2.70
CA THR A 137 5.93 23.11 4.12
C THR A 137 5.89 21.80 4.94
N ALA A 138 6.45 21.82 6.16
CA ALA A 138 6.43 20.66 7.05
C ALA A 138 5.01 20.15 7.39
N PRO A 139 4.00 21.01 7.68
CA PRO A 139 2.62 20.55 7.89
C PRO A 139 1.96 19.94 6.64
N GLU A 140 2.21 20.50 5.46
CA GLU A 140 1.70 19.94 4.20
C GLU A 140 2.32 18.57 3.92
N PHE A 141 3.62 18.42 4.17
CA PHE A 141 4.30 17.13 4.08
C PHE A 141 3.73 16.10 5.06
N LEU A 142 3.42 16.49 6.31
CA LEU A 142 2.78 15.61 7.28
C LEU A 142 1.39 15.16 6.81
N ALA A 143 0.61 16.05 6.20
CA ALA A 143 -0.70 15.73 5.64
C ALA A 143 -0.58 14.72 4.48
N ASP A 144 0.38 14.92 3.58
CA ASP A 144 0.63 13.99 2.46
C ASP A 144 1.12 12.62 2.96
N LEU A 145 2.00 12.60 3.98
CA LEU A 145 2.46 11.36 4.61
C LEU A 145 1.28 10.62 5.27
N THR A 146 0.36 11.37 5.87
CA THR A 146 -0.87 10.82 6.47
C THR A 146 -1.80 10.21 5.43
N ALA A 147 -2.00 10.89 4.30
CA ALA A 147 -2.78 10.35 3.19
C ALA A 147 -2.13 9.08 2.61
N SER A 148 -0.78 9.06 2.52
CA SER A 148 -0.02 7.93 1.98
C SER A 148 -0.16 6.67 2.83
N PHE A 149 0.09 6.74 4.15
CA PHE A 149 -0.05 5.55 4.98
C PHE A 149 -1.50 5.08 5.08
N THR A 150 -2.47 6.01 5.05
CA THR A 150 -3.90 5.67 5.07
C THR A 150 -4.27 4.84 3.83
N ALA A 151 -3.90 5.32 2.65
CA ALA A 151 -4.12 4.58 1.40
C ALA A 151 -3.41 3.21 1.40
N ALA A 152 -2.22 3.12 2.02
CA ALA A 152 -1.49 1.87 2.14
C ALA A 152 -2.21 0.86 3.04
N PHE A 153 -2.79 1.28 4.17
CA PHE A 153 -3.58 0.40 5.05
C PHE A 153 -4.90 -0.04 4.40
N ASP A 154 -5.63 0.89 3.77
CA ASP A 154 -6.87 0.57 3.03
C ASP A 154 -6.63 -0.46 1.93
N ALA A 155 -5.53 -0.28 1.18
CA ALA A 155 -5.11 -1.25 0.18
C ALA A 155 -4.68 -2.57 0.82
N ALA A 156 -3.88 -2.54 1.90
CA ALA A 156 -3.41 -3.75 2.58
C ALA A 156 -4.56 -4.64 3.06
N ALA A 157 -5.68 -4.05 3.50
CA ALA A 157 -6.87 -4.80 3.93
C ALA A 157 -7.50 -5.62 2.78
N THR A 158 -7.44 -5.14 1.54
CA THR A 158 -8.25 -5.66 0.44
C THR A 158 -7.48 -6.40 -0.66
N VAL A 159 -6.18 -6.13 -0.83
CA VAL A 159 -5.37 -6.75 -1.89
C VAL A 159 -4.92 -8.18 -1.55
N GLU A 160 -4.30 -8.85 -2.51
CA GLU A 160 -3.74 -10.19 -2.34
C GLU A 160 -2.62 -10.22 -1.29
N ALA A 161 -2.47 -11.35 -0.62
CA ALA A 161 -1.70 -11.46 0.62
C ALA A 161 -0.23 -11.02 0.51
N GLY A 162 0.46 -11.37 -0.58
CA GLY A 162 1.84 -10.91 -0.79
C GLY A 162 1.98 -9.38 -0.87
N ALA A 163 1.06 -8.71 -1.57
CA ALA A 163 1.04 -7.25 -1.66
C ALA A 163 0.58 -6.62 -0.33
N ALA A 164 -0.39 -7.23 0.35
CA ALA A 164 -0.93 -6.77 1.62
C ALA A 164 0.18 -6.62 2.68
N ARG A 165 1.06 -7.63 2.82
CA ARG A 165 2.19 -7.57 3.75
C ARG A 165 3.11 -6.38 3.48
N LEU A 166 3.48 -6.16 2.23
CA LEU A 166 4.38 -5.06 1.84
C LEU A 166 3.74 -3.70 2.12
N LEU A 167 2.48 -3.53 1.72
CA LEU A 167 1.72 -2.30 1.96
C LEU A 167 1.53 -2.02 3.45
N ALA A 168 1.18 -3.03 4.25
CA ALA A 168 1.05 -2.89 5.71
C ALA A 168 2.38 -2.51 6.37
N SER A 169 3.47 -3.11 5.93
CA SER A 169 4.82 -2.82 6.44
C SER A 169 5.26 -1.38 6.13
N VAL A 170 5.07 -0.94 4.88
CA VAL A 170 5.37 0.44 4.46
C VAL A 170 4.45 1.44 5.16
N GLY A 171 3.14 1.17 5.21
CA GLY A 171 2.15 2.01 5.89
C GLY A 171 2.47 2.16 7.37
N THR A 172 2.84 1.08 8.06
CA THR A 172 3.24 1.13 9.48
C THR A 172 4.50 1.97 9.68
N SER A 173 5.51 1.81 8.81
CA SER A 173 6.73 2.63 8.86
C SER A 173 6.42 4.11 8.65
N GLN A 174 5.64 4.46 7.61
CA GLN A 174 5.24 5.84 7.33
C GLN A 174 4.40 6.47 8.46
N TRP A 175 3.48 5.71 9.06
CA TRP A 175 2.68 6.16 10.20
C TRP A 175 3.57 6.48 11.43
N LEU A 176 4.56 5.63 11.72
CA LEU A 176 5.52 5.91 12.81
C LEU A 176 6.35 7.17 12.54
N GLN A 177 6.77 7.38 11.29
CA GLN A 177 7.48 8.61 10.90
C GLN A 177 6.60 9.84 11.03
N ALA A 178 5.33 9.75 10.61
CA ALA A 178 4.36 10.83 10.78
C ALA A 178 4.22 11.21 12.25
N ARG A 179 4.08 10.23 13.15
CA ARG A 179 4.00 10.46 14.61
C ARG A 179 5.26 11.10 15.17
N SER A 180 6.43 10.70 14.71
CA SER A 180 7.68 11.33 15.14
C SER A 180 7.75 12.79 14.71
N LEU A 181 7.41 13.07 13.45
CA LEU A 181 7.43 14.43 12.92
C LEU A 181 6.41 15.33 13.63
N ALA A 182 5.21 14.82 13.88
CA ALA A 182 4.13 15.60 14.47
C ALA A 182 4.40 16.01 15.92
N LYS A 183 5.19 15.23 16.68
CA LYS A 183 5.72 15.66 17.99
C LYS A 183 6.55 16.94 17.89
N GLY A 184 7.35 17.09 16.83
CA GLY A 184 8.14 18.30 16.59
C GLY A 184 7.28 19.50 16.17
N LEU A 185 6.12 19.26 15.57
CA LEU A 185 5.18 20.28 15.11
C LEU A 185 4.08 20.63 16.15
N ASP A 186 4.04 19.93 17.28
CA ASP A 186 2.93 20.00 18.27
C ASP A 186 1.55 19.74 17.63
N VAL A 187 1.51 18.76 16.72
CA VAL A 187 0.29 18.32 16.03
C VAL A 187 0.02 16.86 16.38
N GLU A 188 -1.26 16.49 16.50
CA GLU A 188 -1.67 15.11 16.69
C GLU A 188 -1.81 14.40 15.33
N VAL A 189 -1.24 13.20 15.22
CA VAL A 189 -1.42 12.34 14.03
C VAL A 189 -2.58 11.40 14.30
N PRO A 190 -3.49 11.21 13.32
CA PRO A 190 -4.59 10.29 13.49
C PRO A 190 -4.09 8.87 13.83
N PRO A 191 -4.90 8.07 14.54
CA PRO A 191 -4.60 6.65 14.72
C PRO A 191 -4.44 5.98 13.36
N ALA A 192 -3.71 4.87 13.31
CA ALA A 192 -3.64 4.09 12.08
C ALA A 192 -5.06 3.68 11.66
N PRO A 193 -5.44 3.82 10.37
CA PRO A 193 -6.78 3.51 9.88
C PRO A 193 -6.91 2.00 9.66
N VAL A 194 -6.92 1.28 10.78
CA VAL A 194 -7.17 -0.15 10.82
C VAL A 194 -8.64 -0.37 11.15
N ALA A 195 -9.29 -1.29 10.46
CA ALA A 195 -10.69 -1.57 10.73
C ALA A 195 -10.85 -2.16 12.13
N ASP A 196 -11.92 -1.77 12.81
CA ASP A 196 -12.36 -2.49 14.00
C ASP A 196 -12.71 -3.92 13.59
N VAL A 197 -12.25 -4.89 14.37
CA VAL A 197 -12.59 -6.29 14.14
C VAL A 197 -14.05 -6.46 14.55
N GLU A 198 -14.94 -6.40 13.57
CA GLU A 198 -16.35 -6.72 13.76
C GLU A 198 -16.52 -8.25 13.85
N TYR A 199 -17.33 -8.68 14.80
CA TYR A 199 -17.75 -10.07 14.93
C TYR A 199 -19.24 -10.14 14.63
N ASP A 200 -19.66 -11.27 14.07
CA ASP A 200 -21.08 -11.58 14.02
C ASP A 200 -21.53 -12.04 15.40
N ASP A 201 -22.52 -11.36 15.98
CA ASP A 201 -23.16 -11.78 17.24
C ASP A 201 -23.85 -13.15 17.09
N ASP A 202 -24.14 -13.57 15.84
CA ASP A 202 -24.69 -14.87 15.48
C ASP A 202 -23.60 -15.96 15.24
N ALA A 203 -22.42 -15.82 15.88
CA ALA A 203 -21.33 -16.78 15.76
C ALA A 203 -21.82 -18.23 15.89
N PRO A 204 -21.43 -19.14 14.98
CA PRO A 204 -21.99 -20.48 14.92
C PRO A 204 -21.73 -21.22 16.23
N SER A 205 -22.75 -21.94 16.74
CA SER A 205 -22.54 -22.85 17.86
C SER A 205 -21.68 -24.02 17.39
N CYS A 206 -20.38 -23.94 17.60
CA CYS A 206 -19.48 -25.05 17.30
C CYS A 206 -19.85 -26.22 18.20
N ALA A 207 -20.32 -27.31 17.60
CA ALA A 207 -20.70 -28.50 18.36
C ALA A 207 -19.48 -29.00 19.16
N GLN A 208 -19.66 -29.29 20.44
CA GLN A 208 -18.56 -29.70 21.33
C GLN A 208 -17.89 -31.01 20.89
N ASP A 209 -18.57 -31.80 20.05
CA ASP A 209 -18.09 -33.06 19.48
C ASP A 209 -17.64 -32.95 18.01
N ALA A 210 -17.70 -31.75 17.41
CA ALA A 210 -17.16 -31.56 16.08
C ALA A 210 -15.64 -31.70 16.15
N THR A 211 -15.09 -32.62 15.35
CA THR A 211 -13.66 -32.60 15.05
C THR A 211 -13.35 -31.25 14.44
N PHE A 212 -12.68 -30.39 15.21
CA PHE A 212 -12.14 -29.12 14.73
C PHE A 212 -11.26 -29.41 13.51
N GLU A 213 -11.77 -29.12 12.32
CA GLU A 213 -11.00 -29.30 11.11
C GLU A 213 -9.88 -28.25 11.08
N ALA A 214 -8.71 -28.66 10.58
CA ALA A 214 -7.62 -27.73 10.39
C ALA A 214 -7.97 -26.82 9.21
N ASP A 215 -8.39 -25.59 9.49
CA ASP A 215 -8.43 -24.54 8.47
C ASP A 215 -7.01 -24.02 8.25
N ALA A 216 -6.46 -24.35 7.08
CA ALA A 216 -5.09 -23.97 6.73
C ALA A 216 -4.91 -22.44 6.69
N ASP A 217 -5.98 -21.71 6.35
CA ASP A 217 -5.97 -20.25 6.23
C ASP A 217 -5.88 -19.57 7.61
N LEU A 218 -6.25 -20.27 8.68
CA LEU A 218 -6.22 -19.77 10.06
C LEU A 218 -5.04 -20.30 10.90
N ASN A 219 -4.12 -21.07 10.30
CA ASN A 219 -2.90 -21.50 10.98
C ASN A 219 -2.01 -20.31 11.41
N GLY A 220 -1.99 -19.24 10.62
CA GLY A 220 -1.33 -17.98 10.98
C GLY A 220 -1.95 -17.37 12.23
N THR A 221 -3.28 -17.28 12.28
CA THR A 221 -4.03 -16.76 13.44
C THR A 221 -3.74 -17.57 14.70
N ARG A 222 -3.77 -18.91 14.62
CA ARG A 222 -3.41 -19.79 15.75
C ARG A 222 -1.98 -19.55 16.24
N SER A 223 -1.05 -19.36 15.31
CA SER A 223 0.35 -19.10 15.66
C SER A 223 0.52 -17.75 16.35
N ALA A 224 -0.20 -16.71 15.90
CA ALA A 224 -0.22 -15.40 16.52
C ALA A 224 -0.86 -15.41 17.92
N VAL A 225 -1.98 -16.12 18.12
CA VAL A 225 -2.59 -16.30 19.46
C VAL A 225 -1.61 -16.97 20.42
N LEU A 226 -0.92 -18.02 19.97
CA LEU A 226 0.09 -18.68 20.79
C LEU A 226 1.29 -17.77 21.10
N ALA A 227 1.68 -16.90 20.16
CA ALA A 227 2.72 -15.90 20.37
C ALA A 227 2.28 -14.87 21.43
N GLU A 228 1.03 -14.40 21.38
CA GLU A 228 0.48 -13.47 22.39
C GLU A 228 0.44 -14.10 23.79
N HIS A 229 0.03 -15.37 23.93
CA HIS A 229 0.09 -16.07 25.23
C HIS A 229 1.52 -16.19 25.77
N ARG A 230 2.51 -16.47 24.90
CA ARG A 230 3.93 -16.53 25.29
C ARG A 230 4.43 -15.17 25.79
N THR A 231 4.09 -14.10 25.09
CA THR A 231 4.48 -12.75 25.45
C THR A 231 3.80 -12.32 26.75
N ALA A 232 2.49 -12.57 26.92
CA ALA A 232 1.77 -12.32 28.17
C ALA A 232 2.45 -13.03 29.36
N TYR A 233 2.80 -14.31 29.22
CA TYR A 233 3.52 -15.05 30.24
C TYR A 233 4.89 -14.44 30.57
N ALA A 234 5.64 -14.02 29.55
CA ALA A 234 6.93 -13.35 29.77
C ALA A 234 6.76 -12.07 30.60
N TYR A 235 5.79 -11.22 30.28
CA TYR A 235 5.45 -10.03 31.05
C TYR A 235 5.02 -10.37 32.49
N GLN A 236 4.23 -11.43 32.71
CA GLN A 236 3.86 -11.89 34.05
C GLN A 236 5.09 -12.27 34.88
N VAL A 237 6.08 -12.95 34.27
CA VAL A 237 7.33 -13.32 34.95
C VAL A 237 8.16 -12.09 35.33
N VAL A 238 8.24 -11.07 34.48
CA VAL A 238 8.93 -9.81 34.83
C VAL A 238 8.16 -9.06 35.92
N ALA A 239 6.84 -8.96 35.80
CA ALA A 239 5.99 -8.31 36.80
C ALA A 239 6.18 -8.92 38.19
N ALA A 240 6.22 -10.25 38.30
CA ALA A 240 6.40 -10.97 39.56
C ALA A 240 7.77 -10.71 40.24
N ARG A 241 8.75 -10.22 39.48
CA ARG A 241 10.13 -9.96 39.96
C ARG A 241 10.44 -8.48 40.10
N SER A 242 9.63 -7.60 39.52
CA SER A 242 9.83 -6.16 39.52
C SER A 242 9.42 -5.53 40.86
N ALA A 243 10.15 -4.49 41.27
CA ALA A 243 9.72 -3.62 42.37
C ALA A 243 8.50 -2.76 41.98
N GLU A 244 8.33 -2.53 40.67
CA GLU A 244 7.23 -1.76 40.08
C GLU A 244 6.48 -2.65 39.07
N PRO A 245 5.53 -3.49 39.53
CA PRO A 245 4.88 -4.47 38.67
C PRO A 245 3.85 -3.89 37.70
N GLN A 246 3.32 -2.70 37.99
CA GLN A 246 2.14 -2.15 37.28
C GLN A 246 2.33 -1.96 35.76
N PRO A 247 3.46 -1.44 35.25
CA PRO A 247 3.67 -1.31 33.80
C PRO A 247 3.63 -2.66 33.09
N TYR A 248 4.24 -3.69 33.69
CA TYR A 248 4.26 -5.04 33.12
C TYR A 248 2.89 -5.70 33.15
N LEU A 249 2.10 -5.51 34.21
CA LEU A 249 0.73 -6.01 34.29
C LEU A 249 -0.20 -5.38 33.25
N SER A 250 0.01 -4.11 32.91
CA SER A 250 -0.70 -3.48 31.78
C SER A 250 -0.32 -4.15 30.44
N GLY A 251 0.95 -4.54 30.27
CA GLY A 251 1.40 -5.33 29.12
C GLY A 251 0.71 -6.69 29.04
N VAL A 252 0.61 -7.41 30.16
CA VAL A 252 -0.12 -8.69 30.26
C VAL A 252 -1.56 -8.54 29.76
N ALA A 253 -2.30 -7.56 30.28
CA ALA A 253 -3.69 -7.34 29.90
C ALA A 253 -3.84 -7.03 28.40
N GLY A 254 -2.91 -6.27 27.82
CA GLY A 254 -2.89 -5.98 26.38
C GLY A 254 -2.69 -7.23 25.52
N HIS A 255 -1.75 -8.10 25.87
CA HIS A 255 -1.51 -9.35 25.14
C HIS A 255 -2.64 -10.37 25.34
N GLU A 256 -3.22 -10.48 26.54
CA GLU A 256 -4.37 -11.35 26.80
C GLU A 256 -5.61 -10.91 26.02
N SER A 257 -5.89 -9.59 25.97
CA SER A 257 -6.98 -9.05 25.15
C SER A 257 -6.76 -9.35 23.66
N ALA A 258 -5.52 -9.27 23.17
CA ALA A 258 -5.19 -9.58 21.79
C ALA A 258 -5.35 -11.07 21.46
N ALA A 259 -4.90 -11.95 22.35
CA ALA A 259 -5.10 -13.39 22.22
C ALA A 259 -6.60 -13.71 22.18
N ALA A 260 -7.41 -13.11 23.06
CA ALA A 260 -8.86 -13.33 23.10
C ALA A 260 -9.56 -12.94 21.78
N VAL A 261 -9.18 -11.81 21.18
CA VAL A 261 -9.65 -11.40 19.84
C VAL A 261 -9.30 -12.45 18.78
N GLY A 262 -8.03 -12.89 18.73
CA GLY A 262 -7.61 -13.93 17.80
C GLY A 262 -8.35 -15.26 18.01
N SER A 263 -8.60 -15.63 19.26
CA SER A 263 -9.38 -16.83 19.62
C SER A 263 -10.85 -16.71 19.20
N ALA A 264 -11.46 -15.53 19.29
CA ALA A 264 -12.80 -15.28 18.77
C ALA A 264 -12.88 -15.46 17.24
N ILE A 265 -11.86 -15.00 16.50
CA ILE A 265 -11.75 -15.22 15.05
C ILE A 265 -11.66 -16.72 14.72
N LEU A 266 -10.92 -17.50 15.52
CA LEU A 266 -10.85 -18.96 15.36
C LEU A 266 -12.20 -19.63 15.67
N ALA A 267 -12.87 -19.19 16.73
CA ALA A 267 -14.15 -19.74 17.18
C ALA A 267 -15.28 -19.50 16.16
N ASP A 268 -15.32 -18.33 15.52
CA ASP A 268 -16.29 -18.01 14.46
C ASP A 268 -16.24 -19.02 13.29
N ARG A 269 -15.07 -19.61 13.06
CA ARG A 269 -14.83 -20.59 11.99
C ARG A 269 -14.75 -22.03 12.51
N CYS A 270 -15.15 -22.24 13.77
CA CYS A 270 -15.05 -23.52 14.47
C CYS A 270 -13.68 -24.19 14.35
N VAL A 271 -12.61 -23.39 14.49
CA VAL A 271 -11.22 -23.85 14.56
C VAL A 271 -10.78 -23.92 16.02
N ALA A 272 -10.13 -25.03 16.41
CA ALA A 272 -9.65 -25.19 17.77
C ALA A 272 -8.61 -24.13 18.13
N GLU A 273 -8.81 -23.49 19.28
CA GLU A 273 -7.84 -22.58 19.88
C GLU A 273 -6.54 -23.33 20.27
N PRO A 274 -5.35 -22.71 20.12
CA PRO A 274 -4.15 -23.25 20.73
C PRO A 274 -4.27 -23.22 22.27
N LEU A 275 -4.27 -24.39 22.91
CA LEU A 275 -4.27 -24.46 24.37
C LEU A 275 -3.01 -23.76 24.93
N PRO A 276 -3.17 -22.76 25.82
CA PRO A 276 -2.02 -22.14 26.47
C PRO A 276 -1.29 -23.17 27.34
N ALA A 277 0.04 -23.11 27.33
CA ALA A 277 0.84 -23.96 28.20
C ALA A 277 0.77 -23.44 29.65
N GLY A 278 0.81 -24.34 30.64
CA GLY A 278 0.88 -23.92 32.05
C GLY A 278 2.15 -23.13 32.40
N ALA A 279 3.18 -23.24 31.57
CA ALA A 279 4.38 -22.40 31.60
C ALA A 279 5.07 -22.43 30.23
N TYR A 280 5.78 -21.36 29.88
CA TYR A 280 6.66 -21.33 28.72
C TYR A 280 8.13 -21.31 29.15
N ALA A 281 8.98 -21.99 28.38
CA ALA A 281 10.42 -21.94 28.61
C ALA A 281 10.93 -20.53 28.30
N LEU A 282 11.59 -19.92 29.29
CA LEU A 282 12.31 -18.66 29.12
C LEU A 282 13.80 -18.97 29.05
N ASP A 283 14.49 -18.39 28.07
CA ASP A 283 15.91 -18.62 27.90
C ASP A 283 16.74 -17.91 28.99
N ARG A 284 18.05 -18.22 29.04
CA ARG A 284 18.94 -17.61 30.03
C ARG A 284 19.16 -16.11 29.79
N THR A 285 19.07 -15.65 28.54
CA THR A 285 19.23 -14.24 28.21
C THR A 285 18.06 -13.41 28.76
N PHE A 286 16.84 -13.95 28.76
CA PHE A 286 15.68 -13.35 29.42
C PHE A 286 15.89 -13.14 30.91
N LEU A 287 16.49 -14.13 31.60
CA LEU A 287 16.75 -14.00 33.03
C LEU A 287 17.85 -13.00 33.36
N ALA A 288 18.77 -12.75 32.43
CA ALA A 288 19.88 -11.83 32.57
C ALA A 288 19.45 -10.37 32.31
N ASP A 289 18.61 -10.15 31.30
CA ASP A 289 18.10 -8.84 30.92
C ASP A 289 16.62 -8.97 30.48
N PRO A 290 15.67 -8.91 31.44
CA PRO A 290 14.26 -9.12 31.14
C PRO A 290 13.67 -8.02 30.25
N ASP A 291 14.11 -6.77 30.40
CA ASP A 291 13.57 -5.65 29.63
C ASP A 291 13.99 -5.73 28.16
N ALA A 292 15.27 -6.01 27.88
CA ALA A 292 15.73 -6.24 26.51
C ALA A 292 15.07 -7.48 25.89
N ALA A 293 14.83 -8.53 26.67
CA ALA A 293 14.16 -9.72 26.18
C ALA A 293 12.67 -9.49 25.87
N LEU A 294 11.95 -8.70 26.69
CA LEU A 294 10.58 -8.26 26.36
C LEU A 294 10.56 -7.40 25.10
N GLN A 295 11.50 -6.47 24.93
CA GLN A 295 11.63 -5.67 23.72
C GLN A 295 11.83 -6.55 22.47
N ASN A 296 12.67 -7.60 22.57
CA ASN A 296 12.87 -8.55 21.48
C ASN A 296 11.60 -9.36 21.15
N LEU A 297 10.80 -9.71 22.17
CA LEU A 297 9.51 -10.39 21.95
C LEU A 297 8.51 -9.48 21.23
N GLU A 298 8.42 -8.21 21.60
CA GLU A 298 7.56 -7.24 20.92
C GLU A 298 8.01 -7.03 19.45
N LEU A 299 9.32 -6.92 19.20
CA LEU A 299 9.85 -6.85 17.84
C LEU A 299 9.55 -8.12 17.03
N ALA A 300 9.59 -9.30 17.65
CA ALA A 300 9.21 -10.56 17.00
C ALA A 300 7.70 -10.61 16.68
N LEU A 301 6.84 -10.02 17.52
CA LEU A 301 5.41 -9.88 17.24
C LEU A 301 5.15 -8.97 16.05
N VAL A 302 5.93 -7.89 15.84
CA VAL A 302 5.82 -7.07 14.61
C VAL A 302 5.99 -7.93 13.36
N GLY A 303 7.01 -8.79 13.34
CA GLY A 303 7.23 -9.74 12.24
C GLY A 303 6.07 -10.74 12.10
N THR A 304 5.59 -11.28 13.22
CA THR A 304 4.47 -12.25 13.26
C THR A 304 3.19 -11.66 12.67
N TYR A 305 2.86 -10.41 12.99
CA TYR A 305 1.67 -9.75 12.45
C TYR A 305 1.84 -9.33 10.98
N ALA A 306 3.03 -8.89 10.58
CA ALA A 306 3.31 -8.64 9.15
C ALA A 306 3.22 -9.94 8.32
N ASP A 307 3.71 -11.06 8.86
CA ASP A 307 3.53 -12.40 8.27
C ASP A 307 2.04 -12.74 8.17
N LEU A 308 1.27 -12.53 9.24
CA LEU A 308 -0.16 -12.86 9.29
C LEU A 308 -0.95 -12.07 8.24
N VAL A 309 -0.72 -10.76 8.09
CA VAL A 309 -1.30 -9.96 7.00
C VAL A 309 -0.98 -10.58 5.64
N GLY A 310 0.25 -11.09 5.50
CA GLY A 310 0.80 -11.68 4.28
C GLY A 310 0.29 -13.06 3.92
N VAL A 311 -0.39 -13.75 4.82
CA VAL A 311 -0.92 -15.11 4.60
C VAL A 311 -2.43 -15.22 4.77
N SER A 312 -3.08 -14.25 5.43
CA SER A 312 -4.54 -14.21 5.56
C SER A 312 -5.22 -13.83 4.25
N ALA A 313 -6.51 -14.14 4.10
CA ALA A 313 -7.37 -13.50 3.11
C ALA A 313 -7.95 -12.19 3.69
N PRO A 314 -8.50 -11.27 2.86
CA PRO A 314 -9.28 -10.14 3.37
C PRO A 314 -10.38 -10.59 4.34
N GLY A 315 -10.54 -9.87 5.46
CA GLY A 315 -11.52 -10.15 6.51
C GLY A 315 -10.94 -10.05 7.92
N ALA A 316 -11.69 -10.52 8.92
CA ALA A 316 -11.40 -10.32 10.35
C ALA A 316 -9.97 -10.68 10.78
N ALA A 317 -9.41 -11.79 10.29
CA ALA A 317 -8.03 -12.18 10.60
C ALA A 317 -6.99 -11.18 10.08
N ARG A 318 -7.22 -10.59 8.89
CA ARG A 318 -6.36 -9.56 8.33
C ARG A 318 -6.51 -8.23 9.05
N ASP A 319 -7.72 -7.83 9.33
CA ASP A 319 -8.00 -6.56 10.01
C ASP A 319 -7.41 -6.58 11.42
N TRP A 320 -7.60 -7.69 12.15
CA TRP A 320 -6.93 -7.93 13.42
C TRP A 320 -5.40 -7.83 13.28
N ALA A 321 -4.81 -8.49 12.29
CA ALA A 321 -3.37 -8.47 12.09
C ALA A 321 -2.83 -7.05 11.81
N LEU A 322 -3.55 -6.22 11.04
CA LEU A 322 -3.19 -4.82 10.80
C LEU A 322 -3.26 -4.00 12.09
N THR A 323 -4.31 -4.15 12.89
CA THR A 323 -4.44 -3.49 14.19
C THR A 323 -3.29 -3.87 15.12
N ARG A 324 -3.01 -5.17 15.26
CA ARG A 324 -1.93 -5.64 16.12
C ARG A 324 -0.55 -5.23 15.61
N LEU A 325 -0.34 -5.20 14.30
CA LEU A 325 0.91 -4.74 13.69
C LEU A 325 1.24 -3.30 14.12
N THR A 326 0.26 -2.39 13.99
CA THR A 326 0.47 -0.98 14.30
C THR A 326 0.67 -0.73 15.80
N GLU A 327 -0.13 -1.36 16.65
CA GLU A 327 0.04 -1.25 18.10
C GLU A 327 1.39 -1.78 18.58
N THR A 328 1.80 -2.95 18.09
CA THR A 328 3.07 -3.60 18.49
C THR A 328 4.25 -2.80 17.97
N ALA A 329 4.17 -2.27 16.74
CA ALA A 329 5.18 -1.40 16.19
C ALA A 329 5.30 -0.09 17.00
N GLN A 330 4.18 0.50 17.42
CA GLN A 330 4.19 1.68 18.30
C GLN A 330 4.85 1.40 19.65
N ARG A 331 4.50 0.28 20.31
CA ARG A 331 5.14 -0.12 21.58
C ARG A 331 6.64 -0.31 21.41
N SER A 332 7.05 -1.00 20.33
CA SER A 332 8.45 -1.22 19.99
C SER A 332 9.21 0.09 19.71
N ALA A 333 8.56 1.06 19.06
CA ALA A 333 9.11 2.39 18.83
C ALA A 333 9.28 3.20 20.11
N GLY A 334 8.34 3.10 21.04
CA GLY A 334 8.39 3.83 22.31
C GLY A 334 9.51 3.34 23.24
N ALA A 335 9.86 2.06 23.15
CA ALA A 335 10.95 1.45 23.91
C ALA A 335 12.35 1.78 23.35
N ALA A 336 12.45 2.09 22.05
CA ALA A 336 13.70 2.52 21.43
C ALA A 336 13.77 4.06 21.49
N GLU A 337 14.69 4.61 22.26
CA GLU A 337 14.86 6.08 22.35
C GLU A 337 15.16 6.67 20.95
N GLY A 338 14.15 7.29 20.31
CA GLY A 338 14.29 8.10 19.10
C GLY A 338 13.71 7.51 17.80
N ALA A 339 13.48 8.39 16.80
CA ALA A 339 12.92 8.05 15.48
C ALA A 339 13.77 7.05 14.67
N ALA A 340 15.05 6.91 15.02
CA ALA A 340 15.98 5.95 14.42
C ALA A 340 15.91 4.53 15.03
N GLY A 341 15.14 4.36 16.12
CA GLY A 341 15.14 3.13 16.92
C GLY A 341 14.45 1.94 16.26
N LEU A 342 13.42 2.19 15.45
CA LEU A 342 12.93 1.21 14.50
C LEU A 342 13.76 1.37 13.24
N GLY A 343 14.85 0.61 13.16
CA GLY A 343 15.56 0.44 11.90
C GLY A 343 14.62 -0.02 10.77
N LYS A 344 15.19 -0.30 9.60
CA LYS A 344 14.44 -0.76 8.42
C LYS A 344 13.41 -1.83 8.79
N PHE A 345 12.14 -1.58 8.47
CA PHE A 345 11.03 -2.43 8.89
C PHE A 345 11.30 -3.90 8.49
N PRO A 346 10.99 -4.88 9.36
CA PRO A 346 11.23 -6.29 9.06
C PRO A 346 10.67 -6.70 7.69
N GLY A 347 11.53 -7.30 6.84
CA GLY A 347 11.16 -7.75 5.49
C GLY A 347 11.57 -6.80 4.35
N ILE A 348 11.99 -5.56 4.63
CA ILE A 348 12.56 -4.66 3.62
C ILE A 348 14.10 -4.73 3.70
N HIS A 349 14.70 -5.66 2.95
CA HIS A 349 16.14 -5.80 2.89
C HIS A 349 16.73 -5.06 1.69
N PRO A 350 17.56 -4.01 1.87
CA PRO A 350 18.14 -3.24 0.77
C PRO A 350 18.94 -4.08 -0.22
N SER A 351 19.53 -5.19 0.24
CA SER A 351 20.30 -6.11 -0.59
C SER A 351 19.44 -6.91 -1.57
N LEU A 352 18.13 -6.99 -1.35
CA LEU A 352 17.19 -7.68 -2.23
C LEU A 352 16.60 -6.77 -3.32
N HIS A 353 16.86 -5.45 -3.25
CA HIS A 353 16.37 -4.49 -4.22
C HIS A 353 17.52 -3.99 -5.09
N PRO A 354 17.34 -3.90 -6.42
CA PRO A 354 18.38 -3.40 -7.31
C PRO A 354 18.71 -1.95 -6.90
N LYS A 355 20.00 -1.69 -6.64
CA LYS A 355 20.48 -0.32 -6.46
C LYS A 355 20.14 0.47 -7.71
N ARG A 356 19.57 1.68 -7.54
CA ARG A 356 19.39 2.61 -8.65
C ARG A 356 20.76 2.78 -9.33
N PRO A 357 20.86 2.68 -10.67
CA PRO A 357 22.11 2.99 -11.35
C PRO A 357 22.52 4.39 -10.94
N GLU A 358 23.72 4.50 -10.36
CA GLU A 358 24.32 5.76 -9.99
C GLU A 358 24.41 6.57 -11.29
N VAL A 359 23.72 7.71 -11.35
CA VAL A 359 23.81 8.61 -12.49
C VAL A 359 25.24 9.13 -12.46
N VAL A 360 26.12 8.52 -13.25
CA VAL A 360 27.46 9.03 -13.46
C VAL A 360 27.27 10.41 -14.10
N ALA A 361 27.45 11.45 -13.30
CA ALA A 361 27.51 12.80 -13.82
C ALA A 361 28.73 12.85 -14.73
N ASP A 362 28.50 12.87 -16.04
CA ASP A 362 29.56 13.15 -17.00
C ASP A 362 30.12 14.52 -16.65
N ALA A 363 31.39 14.52 -16.23
CA ALA A 363 32.15 15.73 -15.99
C ALA A 363 32.55 16.30 -17.36
N ASP A 364 31.90 17.40 -17.75
CA ASP A 364 32.39 18.31 -18.79
C ASP A 364 33.67 19.05 -18.33
#